data_AF-A0A1T5ITJ0-F1
#
_entry.id   AF-A0A1T5ITJ0-F1
#
_cell.length_a   1.000
_cell.length_b   1.000
_cell.length_c   1.000
_cell.angle_alpha   90.00
_cell.angle_beta   90.00
_cell.angle_gamma   90.00
#
_symmetry.space_group_name_H-M   'P 1'
#
loop_
_entity.id
_entity.type
_entity.pdbx_description
1 polymer ?
#
loop_
_entity_poly.entity_id
_entity_poly.type
_entity_poly.pdbx_seq_one_letter_code
_entity_poly.pdbx_strand_id
1 'polypeptide(L)'
;MARMCGQSLSRAVTSKGFFITLLLNLYIANMNVRLSSAHKIKVLNSADIFTIMQTILLRENKIRRSQEHFWVIGLNNASKILFIELVSLGATNRVEIAPAEVFRMAIYKAAVKMILVHNHPSGSVKISEADRDFTDRMIKSGNMLAVEVLDHLVITEESYTSFADIGIMDELKQSGRYELIDKEKGWLQEMKLEAERDKERKDMARKMKEEGIDTDTIQRITQLRKIDIKKL
;
A
#
# COMPACT_ATOMS: atom_id res chain seq x y z
N MET A 1 1.60 58.17 -12.65
CA MET A 1 1.17 58.34 -14.06
C MET A 1 1.91 57.32 -14.91
N ALA A 2 1.24 56.78 -15.96
CA ALA A 2 1.64 55.70 -16.88
C ALA A 2 1.43 54.26 -16.38
N ARG A 3 0.89 53.31 -17.15
CA ARG A 3 -0.03 53.26 -18.32
C ARG A 3 -0.35 51.76 -18.49
N MET A 4 -1.59 51.40 -18.79
CA MET A 4 -1.98 50.03 -19.18
C MET A 4 -1.47 49.67 -20.57
N CYS A 5 -1.13 48.38 -20.77
CA CYS A 5 -1.25 47.60 -22.02
C CYS A 5 -1.11 46.11 -21.59
N GLY A 6 -2.09 45.21 -21.70
CA GLY A 6 -2.66 44.62 -22.92
C GLY A 6 -1.58 43.77 -23.62
N GLN A 7 -1.63 42.45 -23.79
CA GLN A 7 -2.73 41.54 -24.14
C GLN A 7 -2.31 40.07 -23.84
N SER A 8 -3.22 39.30 -23.24
CA SER A 8 -3.88 38.10 -23.79
C SER A 8 -3.05 36.84 -24.01
N LEU A 9 -3.31 35.83 -23.20
CA LEU A 9 -3.43 34.45 -23.70
C LEU A 9 -4.66 33.83 -23.04
N SER A 10 -5.73 33.79 -23.83
CA SER A 10 -6.94 33.08 -23.53
C SER A 10 -6.65 31.58 -23.46
N ARG A 11 -6.97 30.96 -22.33
CA ARG A 11 -7.52 29.61 -22.32
C ARG A 11 -8.42 29.51 -21.09
N ALA A 12 -9.71 29.74 -21.34
CA ALA A 12 -10.76 29.47 -20.39
C ALA A 12 -10.75 27.96 -20.10
N VAL A 13 -10.09 27.57 -19.01
CA VAL A 13 -10.33 26.29 -18.36
C VAL A 13 -11.39 26.56 -17.32
N THR A 14 -12.54 25.92 -17.51
CA THR A 14 -13.81 26.12 -16.82
C THR A 14 -13.64 26.10 -15.28
N SER A 15 -13.90 27.26 -14.68
CA SER A 15 -13.65 27.60 -13.25
C SER A 15 -14.57 26.92 -12.24
N LYS A 16 -15.38 25.93 -12.63
CA LYS A 16 -16.25 25.18 -11.69
C LYS A 16 -15.56 23.95 -11.10
N GLY A 17 -14.69 23.27 -11.85
CA GLY A 17 -13.99 22.08 -11.35
C GLY A 17 -12.95 22.41 -10.29
N PHE A 18 -12.14 23.44 -10.53
CA PHE A 18 -11.04 23.83 -9.64
C PHE A 18 -11.52 24.35 -8.27
N PHE A 19 -12.65 25.05 -8.23
CA PHE A 19 -13.25 25.54 -6.99
C PHE A 19 -13.85 24.40 -6.16
N ILE A 20 -14.45 23.39 -6.79
CA ILE A 20 -14.98 22.21 -6.09
C ILE A 20 -13.82 21.39 -5.51
N THR A 21 -12.76 21.15 -6.27
CA THR A 21 -11.58 20.43 -5.77
C THR A 21 -10.88 21.18 -4.64
N LEU A 22 -10.78 22.52 -4.72
CA LEU A 22 -10.18 23.34 -3.67
C LEU A 22 -11.05 23.38 -2.40
N LEU A 23 -12.38 23.46 -2.54
CA LEU A 23 -13.31 23.39 -1.41
C LEU A 23 -13.36 21.98 -0.80
N LEU A 24 -13.27 20.93 -1.61
CA LEU A 24 -13.20 19.55 -1.15
C LEU A 24 -11.90 19.32 -0.36
N ASN A 25 -10.76 19.78 -0.89
CA ASN A 25 -9.46 19.71 -0.21
C ASN A 25 -9.43 20.57 1.07
N LEU A 26 -10.03 21.76 1.06
CA LEU A 26 -10.15 22.62 2.25
C LEU A 26 -11.11 22.03 3.29
N TYR A 27 -12.16 21.33 2.86
CA TYR A 27 -13.12 20.66 3.74
C TYR A 27 -12.52 19.38 4.35
N ILE A 28 -11.82 18.57 3.55
CA ILE A 28 -11.04 17.41 4.00
C ILE A 28 -9.97 17.84 5.00
N ALA A 29 -9.22 18.91 4.72
CA ALA A 29 -8.22 19.46 5.63
C ALA A 29 -8.81 19.96 6.96
N ASN A 30 -10.09 20.31 7.00
CA ASN A 30 -10.81 20.77 8.20
C ASN A 30 -11.59 19.67 8.93
N MET A 31 -11.64 18.43 8.42
CA MET A 31 -12.34 17.30 9.05
C MET A 31 -11.43 16.49 9.98
N ASN A 32 -10.62 17.17 10.79
CA ASN A 32 -9.91 16.53 11.88
C ASN A 32 -10.93 16.19 12.97
N VAL A 33 -11.28 14.90 13.12
CA VAL A 33 -12.27 14.46 14.11
C VAL A 33 -11.72 14.85 15.49
N ARG A 34 -12.33 15.85 16.14
CA ARG A 34 -11.93 16.27 17.49
C ARG A 34 -12.26 15.15 18.48
N LEU A 35 -11.25 14.41 18.88
CA LEU A 35 -11.34 13.36 19.89
C LEU A 35 -11.62 14.01 21.27
N SER A 36 -12.69 13.60 21.96
CA SER A 36 -12.89 14.01 23.36
C SER A 36 -11.92 13.29 24.29
N SER A 37 -11.75 13.76 25.53
CA SER A 37 -10.85 13.15 26.54
C SER A 37 -11.14 11.65 26.79
N ALA A 38 -12.40 11.22 26.58
CA ALA A 38 -12.83 9.83 26.68
C ALA A 38 -12.36 8.95 25.51
N HIS A 39 -11.99 9.54 24.36
CA HIS A 39 -11.55 8.85 23.15
C HIS A 39 -10.02 8.66 23.06
N LYS A 40 -9.27 8.86 24.15
CA LYS A 40 -7.90 8.32 24.31
C LYS A 40 -7.95 6.79 24.50
N ILE A 41 -8.77 6.13 23.69
CA ILE A 41 -9.09 4.71 23.74
C ILE A 41 -7.85 3.98 23.27
N LYS A 42 -7.40 3.03 24.09
CA LYS A 42 -6.45 2.02 23.65
C LYS A 42 -7.25 1.08 22.75
N VAL A 43 -6.85 0.98 21.49
CA VAL A 43 -7.42 0.02 20.55
C VAL A 43 -6.92 -1.37 20.94
N LEU A 44 -7.82 -2.30 21.21
CA LEU A 44 -7.49 -3.67 21.55
C LEU A 44 -7.71 -4.61 20.36
N ASN A 45 -8.75 -4.36 19.56
CA ASN A 45 -9.14 -5.21 18.43
C ASN A 45 -9.88 -4.41 17.33
N SER A 46 -10.24 -5.11 16.25
CA SER A 46 -10.96 -4.56 15.11
C SER A 46 -12.38 -4.07 15.47
N ALA A 47 -13.06 -4.71 16.42
CA ALA A 47 -14.41 -4.35 16.85
C ALA A 47 -14.45 -2.96 17.54
N ASP A 48 -13.40 -2.62 18.30
CA ASP A 48 -13.24 -1.28 18.89
C ASP A 48 -13.19 -0.21 17.78
N ILE A 49 -12.40 -0.48 16.72
CA ILE A 49 -12.28 0.44 15.58
C ILE A 49 -13.62 0.56 14.86
N PHE A 50 -14.27 -0.57 14.57
CA PHE A 50 -15.58 -0.55 13.92
C PHE A 50 -16.59 0.28 14.71
N THR A 51 -16.68 0.09 16.03
CA THR A 51 -17.63 0.85 16.88
C THR A 51 -17.40 2.36 16.78
N ILE A 52 -16.13 2.79 16.82
CA ILE A 52 -15.76 4.21 16.67
C ILE A 52 -16.13 4.72 15.27
N MET A 53 -15.76 3.97 14.23
CA MET A 53 -15.94 4.39 12.84
C MET A 53 -17.40 4.34 12.39
N GLN A 54 -18.18 3.38 12.85
CA GLN A 54 -19.63 3.31 12.66
C GLN A 54 -20.30 4.55 13.26
N THR A 55 -19.91 4.95 14.49
CA THR A 55 -20.42 6.18 15.10
C THR A 55 -20.08 7.42 14.27
N ILE A 56 -18.89 7.48 13.69
CA ILE A 56 -18.48 8.58 12.80
C ILE A 56 -19.31 8.57 11.51
N LEU A 57 -19.42 7.42 10.86
CA LEU A 57 -20.18 7.25 9.61
C LEU A 57 -21.66 7.60 9.80
N LEU A 58 -22.30 7.16 10.88
CA LEU A 58 -23.72 7.39 11.14
C LEU A 58 -24.06 8.85 11.46
N ARG A 59 -23.08 9.68 11.84
CA ARG A 59 -23.28 11.14 12.01
C ARG A 59 -23.42 11.88 10.69
N GLU A 60 -22.90 11.31 9.61
CA GLU A 60 -23.06 11.89 8.27
C GLU A 60 -24.50 11.77 7.81
N ASN A 61 -24.94 12.69 6.94
CA ASN A 61 -26.28 12.58 6.35
C ASN A 61 -26.37 11.45 5.32
N LYS A 62 -27.59 11.04 4.96
CA LYS A 62 -27.82 9.90 4.04
C LYS A 62 -27.11 10.04 2.69
N ILE A 63 -27.03 11.26 2.14
CA ILE A 63 -26.35 11.52 0.87
C ILE A 63 -24.86 11.24 1.02
N ARG A 64 -24.24 11.70 2.10
CA ARG A 64 -22.82 11.47 2.34
C ARG A 64 -22.53 10.01 2.62
N ARG A 65 -23.34 9.32 3.43
CA ARG A 65 -23.16 7.88 3.68
C ARG A 65 -23.23 7.01 2.41
N SER A 66 -23.89 7.49 1.36
CA SER A 66 -23.91 6.84 0.05
C SER A 66 -22.63 7.05 -0.78
N GLN A 67 -21.66 7.80 -0.27
CA GLN A 67 -20.33 7.97 -0.86
C GLN A 67 -19.32 7.08 -0.16
N GLU A 68 -18.33 6.64 -0.93
CA GLU A 68 -17.17 5.94 -0.41
C GLU A 68 -16.26 6.93 0.32
N HIS A 69 -16.00 6.64 1.59
CA HIS A 69 -15.08 7.37 2.43
C HIS A 69 -13.88 6.47 2.70
N PHE A 70 -12.70 7.06 2.69
CA PHE A 70 -11.48 6.41 3.11
C PHE A 70 -10.85 7.20 4.24
N TRP A 71 -10.71 6.57 5.40
CA TRP A 71 -10.11 7.12 6.59
C TRP A 71 -8.80 6.44 6.94
N VAL A 72 -7.98 7.20 7.66
CA VAL A 72 -6.75 6.74 8.28
C VAL A 72 -6.82 7.02 9.77
N ILE A 73 -6.47 6.03 10.58
CA ILE A 73 -6.35 6.14 12.02
C ILE A 73 -4.88 5.98 12.40
N GLY A 74 -4.27 7.03 12.95
CA GLY A 74 -2.91 6.97 13.44
C GLY A 74 -2.86 6.60 14.92
N LEU A 75 -1.96 5.68 15.28
CA LEU A 75 -1.77 5.21 16.65
C LEU A 75 -0.33 5.45 17.13
N ASN A 76 -0.18 5.61 18.45
CA ASN A 76 1.13 5.57 19.10
C ASN A 76 1.55 4.13 19.47
N ASN A 77 2.74 3.99 20.07
CA ASN A 77 3.30 2.69 20.46
C ASN A 77 2.39 1.90 21.43
N ALA A 78 1.64 2.61 22.28
CA ALA A 78 0.70 2.02 23.23
C ALA A 78 -0.69 1.72 22.63
N SER A 79 -0.81 1.76 21.30
CA SER A 79 -2.05 1.58 20.54
C SER A 79 -3.17 2.56 20.92
N LYS A 80 -2.79 3.78 21.35
CA LYS A 80 -3.76 4.87 21.57
C LYS A 80 -3.92 5.68 20.29
N ILE A 81 -5.15 6.03 19.96
CA ILE A 81 -5.48 6.87 18.81
C ILE A 81 -4.89 8.27 19.00
N LEU A 82 -4.10 8.70 18.02
CA LEU A 82 -3.55 10.05 17.90
C LEU A 82 -4.45 10.94 17.04
N PHE A 83 -4.99 10.39 15.96
CA PHE A 83 -5.91 11.07 15.06
C PHE A 83 -6.77 10.07 14.27
N ILE A 84 -7.89 10.57 13.75
CA ILE A 84 -8.70 9.95 12.72
C ILE A 84 -8.88 11.01 11.63
N GLU A 85 -8.44 10.72 10.42
CA GLU A 85 -8.51 11.63 9.27
C GLU A 85 -9.30 10.99 8.14
N LEU A 86 -10.24 11.74 7.57
CA LEU A 86 -10.84 11.41 6.28
C LEU A 86 -9.86 11.83 5.19
N VAL A 87 -9.33 10.89 4.43
CA VAL A 87 -8.34 11.15 3.37
C VAL A 87 -9.01 11.35 2.00
N SER A 88 -10.07 10.59 1.73
CA SER A 88 -10.82 10.70 0.46
C SER A 88 -12.31 10.51 0.66
N LEU A 89 -13.10 11.21 -0.17
CA LEU A 89 -14.56 11.15 -0.22
C LEU A 89 -15.00 11.08 -1.69
N GLY A 90 -15.80 10.08 -2.04
CA GLY A 90 -16.49 9.98 -3.33
C GLY A 90 -15.66 9.41 -4.49
N ALA A 91 -14.45 8.89 -4.24
CA ALA A 91 -13.72 8.11 -5.23
C ALA A 91 -14.11 6.63 -5.12
N THR A 92 -14.65 6.06 -6.19
CA THR A 92 -14.93 4.60 -6.28
C THR A 92 -13.64 3.77 -6.39
N ASN A 93 -12.48 4.41 -6.61
CA ASN A 93 -11.21 3.74 -6.85
C ASN A 93 -10.10 4.27 -5.91
N ARG A 94 -9.83 3.53 -4.83
CA ARG A 94 -8.76 3.84 -3.86
C ARG A 94 -7.35 3.77 -4.46
N VAL A 95 -7.15 3.08 -5.60
CA VAL A 95 -5.84 2.94 -6.26
C VAL A 95 -5.22 4.29 -6.64
N GLU A 96 -6.05 5.34 -6.79
CA GLU A 96 -5.60 6.68 -7.18
C GLU A 96 -4.99 7.49 -6.02
N ILE A 97 -5.21 7.11 -4.74
CA ILE A 97 -4.68 7.84 -3.60
C ILE A 97 -3.19 7.53 -3.43
N ALA A 98 -2.35 8.56 -3.46
CA ALA A 98 -0.90 8.39 -3.32
C ALA A 98 -0.52 8.07 -1.86
N PRO A 99 0.45 7.17 -1.60
CA PRO A 99 0.92 6.89 -0.24
C PRO A 99 1.31 8.15 0.54
N ALA A 100 1.92 9.14 -0.12
CA ALA A 100 2.28 10.41 0.52
C ALA A 100 1.08 11.13 1.16
N GLU A 101 -0.11 11.03 0.56
CA GLU A 101 -1.34 11.61 1.10
C GLU A 101 -1.86 10.81 2.30
N VAL A 102 -1.87 9.47 2.17
CA VAL A 102 -2.31 8.53 3.23
C VAL A 102 -1.45 8.69 4.50
N PHE A 103 -0.14 8.81 4.34
CA PHE A 103 0.80 8.87 5.46
C PHE A 103 1.09 10.29 5.97
N ARG A 104 0.55 11.34 5.32
CA ARG A 104 0.85 12.75 5.65
C ARG A 104 0.63 13.05 7.14
N MET A 105 -0.54 12.70 7.66
CA MET A 105 -0.85 12.94 9.07
C MET A 105 -0.16 11.99 10.03
N ALA A 106 0.12 10.76 9.59
CA ALA A 106 0.90 9.81 10.39
C ALA A 106 2.28 10.38 10.71
N ILE A 107 2.97 10.90 9.69
CA ILE A 107 4.27 11.55 9.85
C ILE A 107 4.15 12.82 10.71
N TYR A 108 3.19 13.70 10.39
CA TYR A 108 3.01 14.96 11.12
C TYR A 108 2.70 14.77 12.61
N LYS A 109 2.01 13.69 12.98
CA LYS A 109 1.63 13.37 14.37
C LYS A 109 2.55 12.35 15.03
N ALA A 110 3.65 11.95 14.37
CA ALA A 110 4.56 10.92 14.84
C ALA A 110 3.83 9.61 15.24
N ALA A 111 2.84 9.22 14.44
CA ALA A 111 2.23 7.90 14.56
C ALA A 111 3.24 6.84 14.11
N VAL A 112 3.29 5.74 14.85
CA VAL A 112 4.18 4.59 14.57
C VAL A 112 3.41 3.40 14.00
N LYS A 113 2.08 3.44 14.13
CA LYS A 113 1.15 2.43 13.64
C LYS A 113 -0.06 3.11 13.01
N MET A 114 -0.68 2.45 12.06
CA MET A 114 -1.79 3.00 11.29
C MET A 114 -2.83 1.92 10.99
N ILE A 115 -4.10 2.31 10.96
CA ILE A 115 -5.22 1.46 10.53
C ILE A 115 -5.92 2.18 9.38
N LEU A 116 -6.18 1.44 8.31
CA LEU A 116 -6.94 1.92 7.15
C LEU A 116 -8.41 1.55 7.33
N VAL A 117 -9.33 2.43 6.94
CA VAL A 117 -10.76 2.14 7.03
C VAL A 117 -11.46 2.71 5.81
N HIS A 118 -12.36 1.95 5.19
CA HIS A 118 -13.28 2.51 4.22
C HIS A 118 -14.67 1.91 4.33
N ASN A 119 -15.68 2.65 3.90
CA ASN A 119 -17.03 2.09 3.76
C ASN A 119 -17.32 1.64 2.33
N HIS A 120 -18.13 0.60 2.17
CA HIS A 120 -18.77 0.26 0.89
C HIS A 120 -20.21 0.76 0.91
N PRO A 121 -20.57 1.76 0.07
CA PRO A 121 -21.95 2.25 -0.01
C PRO A 121 -22.97 1.19 -0.46
N SER A 122 -22.49 0.12 -1.11
CA SER A 122 -23.30 -1.03 -1.53
C SER A 122 -23.86 -1.85 -0.37
N GLY A 123 -23.34 -1.66 0.86
CA GLY A 123 -23.71 -2.46 2.03
C GLY A 123 -23.03 -3.83 2.10
N SER A 124 -22.15 -4.16 1.17
CA SER A 124 -21.33 -5.38 1.21
C SER A 124 -20.04 -5.13 1.98
N VAL A 125 -19.61 -6.08 2.80
CA VAL A 125 -18.29 -6.07 3.46
C VAL A 125 -17.27 -6.96 2.72
N LYS A 126 -17.57 -7.32 1.47
CA LYS A 126 -16.69 -8.15 0.64
C LYS A 126 -15.51 -7.34 0.14
N ILE A 127 -14.32 -7.85 0.42
CA ILE A 127 -13.05 -7.26 -0.03
C ILE A 127 -12.89 -7.45 -1.54
N SER A 128 -12.55 -6.37 -2.25
CA SER A 128 -12.21 -6.40 -3.67
C SER A 128 -10.71 -6.59 -3.92
N GLU A 129 -10.33 -6.96 -5.14
CA GLU A 129 -8.92 -7.00 -5.56
C GLU A 129 -8.25 -5.62 -5.51
N ALA A 130 -9.00 -4.56 -5.78
CA ALA A 130 -8.51 -3.18 -5.65
C ALA A 130 -8.19 -2.83 -4.19
N ASP A 131 -8.97 -3.35 -3.23
CA ASP A 131 -8.67 -3.18 -1.80
C ASP A 131 -7.40 -3.92 -1.42
N ARG A 132 -7.22 -5.17 -1.87
CA ARG A 132 -5.99 -5.95 -1.64
C ARG A 132 -4.76 -5.23 -2.18
N ASP A 133 -4.81 -4.82 -3.45
CA ASP A 133 -3.73 -4.11 -4.13
C ASP A 133 -3.34 -2.81 -3.43
N PHE A 134 -4.34 -1.99 -3.10
CA PHE A 134 -4.13 -0.75 -2.37
C PHE A 134 -3.51 -0.99 -0.99
N THR A 135 -4.02 -1.98 -0.25
CA THR A 135 -3.51 -2.32 1.09
C THR A 135 -2.06 -2.77 1.04
N ASP A 136 -1.72 -3.62 0.07
CA ASP A 136 -0.36 -4.10 -0.15
C ASP A 136 0.61 -2.93 -0.38
N ARG A 137 0.25 -2.03 -1.30
CA ARG A 137 1.02 -0.81 -1.56
C ARG A 137 1.21 0.03 -0.29
N MET A 138 0.18 0.16 0.55
CA MET A 138 0.27 0.88 1.82
C MET A 138 1.15 0.16 2.85
N ILE A 139 1.08 -1.17 2.94
CA ILE A 139 1.95 -1.97 3.82
C ILE A 139 3.42 -1.72 3.47
N LYS A 140 3.79 -1.86 2.19
CA LYS A 140 5.18 -1.64 1.76
C LYS A 140 5.63 -0.19 1.96
N SER A 141 4.76 0.78 1.66
CA SER A 141 5.05 2.21 1.90
C SER A 141 5.22 2.52 3.39
N GLY A 142 4.37 1.95 4.25
CA GLY A 142 4.43 2.13 5.69
C GLY A 142 5.71 1.55 6.30
N ASN A 143 6.14 0.38 5.82
CA ASN A 143 7.42 -0.21 6.22
C ASN A 143 8.60 0.72 5.91
N MET A 144 8.61 1.37 4.75
CA MET A 144 9.65 2.34 4.40
C MET A 144 9.63 3.59 5.28
N LEU A 145 8.45 4.03 5.70
CA LEU A 145 8.24 5.23 6.52
C LEU A 145 8.34 4.95 8.03
N ALA A 146 8.61 3.70 8.43
CA ALA A 146 8.53 3.24 9.82
C ALA A 146 7.16 3.51 10.49
N VAL A 147 6.08 3.40 9.70
CA VAL A 147 4.69 3.45 10.16
C VAL A 147 4.00 2.16 9.78
N GLU A 148 3.82 1.26 10.75
CA GLU A 148 3.25 -0.07 10.49
C GLU A 148 1.76 0.02 10.17
N VAL A 149 1.33 -0.53 9.03
CA VAL A 149 -0.10 -0.72 8.73
C VAL A 149 -0.57 -1.99 9.41
N LEU A 150 -1.34 -1.84 10.50
CA LEU A 150 -1.79 -2.97 11.33
C LEU A 150 -2.95 -3.73 10.72
N ASP A 151 -3.91 -2.99 10.14
CA ASP A 151 -5.17 -3.55 9.66
C ASP A 151 -5.79 -2.63 8.60
N HIS A 152 -6.71 -3.20 7.84
CA HIS A 152 -7.61 -2.50 6.94
C HIS A 152 -9.03 -3.00 7.15
N LEU A 153 -9.94 -2.11 7.55
CA LEU A 153 -11.35 -2.44 7.75
C LEU A 153 -12.19 -1.97 6.57
N VAL A 154 -13.03 -2.87 6.07
CA VAL A 154 -14.17 -2.57 5.20
C VAL A 154 -15.42 -2.52 6.06
N ILE A 155 -16.06 -1.37 6.16
CA ILE A 155 -17.21 -1.15 7.04
C ILE A 155 -18.49 -0.86 6.26
N THR A 156 -19.62 -1.10 6.90
CA THR A 156 -20.96 -0.67 6.49
C THR A 156 -21.64 0.02 7.68
N GLU A 157 -22.91 0.41 7.52
CA GLU A 157 -23.68 0.94 8.66
C GLU A 157 -23.89 -0.11 9.77
N GLU A 158 -23.83 -1.41 9.46
CA GLU A 158 -24.24 -2.48 10.39
C GLU A 158 -23.15 -3.52 10.67
N SER A 159 -22.17 -3.67 9.78
CA SER A 159 -21.16 -4.73 9.86
C SER A 159 -19.80 -4.30 9.31
N TYR A 160 -18.77 -5.12 9.53
CA TYR A 160 -17.44 -4.91 8.97
C TYR A 160 -16.71 -6.22 8.68
N THR A 161 -15.66 -6.12 7.87
CA THR A 161 -14.61 -7.13 7.71
C THR A 161 -13.26 -6.48 8.01
N SER A 162 -12.43 -7.13 8.83
CA SER A 162 -11.03 -6.76 9.05
C SER A 162 -10.14 -7.66 8.21
N PHE A 163 -9.13 -7.09 7.55
CA PHE A 163 -8.14 -7.85 6.80
C PHE A 163 -7.26 -8.68 7.74
N ALA A 164 -6.96 -8.16 8.93
CA ALA A 164 -6.16 -8.86 9.94
C ALA A 164 -6.91 -10.08 10.48
N ASP A 165 -8.20 -9.94 10.83
CA ASP A 165 -9.00 -11.01 11.42
C ASP A 165 -9.17 -12.22 10.49
N ILE A 166 -9.14 -12.01 9.18
CA ILE A 166 -9.27 -13.08 8.18
C ILE A 166 -7.93 -13.49 7.55
N GLY A 167 -6.81 -12.99 8.06
CA GLY A 167 -5.45 -13.40 7.66
C GLY A 167 -4.91 -12.78 6.36
N ILE A 168 -5.63 -11.86 5.71
CA ILE A 168 -5.16 -11.21 4.47
C ILE A 168 -3.95 -10.33 4.73
N MET A 169 -3.84 -9.70 5.92
CA MET A 169 -2.67 -8.87 6.24
C MET A 169 -1.35 -9.65 6.14
N ASP A 170 -1.34 -10.91 6.60
CA ASP A 170 -0.13 -11.75 6.57
C ASP A 170 0.21 -12.22 5.15
N GLU A 171 -0.82 -12.49 4.34
CA GLU A 171 -0.67 -12.77 2.90
C GLU A 171 -0.03 -11.58 2.18
N LEU A 172 -0.56 -10.37 2.38
CA LEU A 172 -0.07 -9.16 1.70
C LEU A 172 1.32 -8.73 2.19
N LYS A 173 1.64 -8.91 3.48
CA LYS A 173 3.00 -8.65 4.00
C LYS A 173 4.06 -9.48 3.28
N GLN A 174 3.72 -10.72 2.92
CA GLN A 174 4.60 -11.66 2.21
C GLN A 174 4.60 -11.48 0.69
N SER A 175 3.72 -10.62 0.14
CA SER A 175 3.69 -10.37 -1.29
C SER A 175 5.02 -9.74 -1.75
N GLY A 176 5.49 -10.11 -2.94
CA GLY A 176 6.61 -9.42 -3.59
C GLY A 176 6.22 -8.14 -4.33
N ARG A 177 4.94 -7.73 -4.28
CA ARG A 177 4.46 -6.54 -4.99
C ARG A 177 4.93 -5.29 -4.25
N TYR A 178 5.16 -4.21 -4.99
CA TYR A 178 5.61 -2.92 -4.46
C TYR A 178 6.89 -2.95 -3.62
N GLU A 179 7.59 -4.08 -3.57
CA GLU A 179 8.90 -4.14 -2.96
C GLU A 179 9.87 -3.31 -3.78
N LEU A 180 10.53 -2.36 -3.12
CA LEU A 180 11.66 -1.70 -3.75
C LEU A 180 12.78 -2.73 -3.88
N ILE A 181 13.10 -3.07 -5.12
CA ILE A 181 14.30 -3.84 -5.42
C ILE A 181 15.47 -2.94 -5.04
N ASP A 182 16.00 -3.19 -3.85
CA ASP A 182 17.33 -2.74 -3.51
C ASP A 182 18.26 -3.33 -4.58
N LYS A 183 18.97 -2.46 -5.31
CA LYS A 183 19.83 -2.89 -6.40
C LYS A 183 20.78 -3.97 -5.90
N GLU A 184 21.31 -3.85 -4.68
CA GLU A 184 22.20 -4.85 -4.10
C GLU A 184 21.52 -6.21 -3.89
N LYS A 185 20.25 -6.23 -3.48
CA LYS A 185 19.48 -7.49 -3.31
C LYS A 185 19.18 -8.16 -4.64
N GLY A 186 18.87 -7.39 -5.68
CA GLY A 186 18.67 -7.92 -7.03
C GLY A 186 19.91 -8.62 -7.55
N TRP A 187 21.07 -7.98 -7.40
CA TRP A 187 22.36 -8.55 -7.81
C TRP A 187 22.70 -9.81 -7.02
N LEU A 188 22.45 -9.82 -5.69
CA LEU A 188 22.64 -11.01 -4.86
C LEU A 188 21.77 -12.19 -5.29
N GLN A 189 20.52 -11.93 -5.69
CA GLN A 189 19.60 -12.97 -6.13
C GLN A 189 19.98 -13.54 -7.50
N GLU A 190 20.36 -12.67 -8.44
CA GLU A 190 20.93 -13.10 -9.74
C GLU A 190 22.21 -13.90 -9.56
N MET A 191 23.11 -13.48 -8.67
CA MET A 191 24.34 -14.21 -8.35
C MET A 191 24.06 -15.59 -7.75
N LYS A 192 23.05 -15.72 -6.86
CA LYS A 192 22.64 -17.01 -6.31
C LYS A 192 22.11 -17.94 -7.40
N LEU A 193 21.22 -17.44 -8.26
CA LEU A 193 20.67 -18.19 -9.39
C LEU A 193 21.75 -18.61 -10.39
N GLU A 194 22.73 -17.74 -10.65
CA GLU A 194 23.89 -18.07 -11.49
C GLU A 194 24.75 -19.17 -10.87
N ALA A 195 25.03 -19.09 -9.57
CA ALA A 195 25.81 -20.09 -8.85
C ALA A 195 25.10 -21.46 -8.84
N GLU A 196 23.78 -21.49 -8.67
CA GLU A 196 22.97 -22.72 -8.77
C GLU A 196 23.02 -23.31 -10.18
N ARG A 197 22.82 -22.48 -11.22
CA ARG A 197 22.92 -22.92 -12.62
C ARG A 197 24.32 -23.42 -12.99
N ASP A 198 25.37 -22.77 -12.51
CA ASP A 198 26.75 -23.20 -12.74
C ASP A 198 27.04 -24.55 -12.05
N LYS A 199 26.48 -24.76 -10.84
CA LYS A 199 26.52 -26.05 -10.15
C LYS A 199 25.81 -27.14 -10.96
N GLU A 200 24.60 -26.89 -11.45
CA GLU A 200 23.85 -27.84 -12.29
C GLU A 200 24.61 -28.20 -13.57
N ARG A 201 25.20 -27.22 -14.26
CA ARG A 201 26.02 -27.44 -15.46
C ARG A 201 27.23 -28.33 -15.15
N LYS A 202 27.88 -28.12 -14.00
CA LYS A 202 29.03 -28.94 -13.55
C LYS A 202 28.62 -30.36 -13.19
N ASP A 203 27.50 -30.53 -12.50
CA ASP A 203 26.96 -31.85 -12.15
C ASP A 203 26.58 -32.65 -13.41
N MET A 204 25.97 -31.98 -14.40
CA MET A 204 25.69 -32.56 -15.72
C MET A 204 26.98 -32.95 -16.46
N ALA A 205 27.97 -32.06 -16.52
CA ALA A 205 29.25 -32.34 -17.15
C ALA A 205 29.98 -33.53 -16.51
N ARG A 206 29.89 -33.68 -15.18
CA ARG A 206 30.48 -34.79 -14.44
C ARG A 206 29.87 -36.13 -14.84
N LYS A 207 28.53 -36.21 -14.88
CA LYS A 207 27.82 -37.41 -15.36
C LYS A 207 28.18 -37.77 -16.79
N MET A 208 28.18 -36.80 -17.70
CA MET A 208 28.54 -37.04 -19.11
C MET A 208 29.98 -37.54 -19.27
N LYS A 209 30.90 -37.07 -18.42
CA LYS A 209 32.29 -37.51 -18.41
C LYS A 209 32.43 -38.95 -17.89
N GLU A 210 31.66 -39.31 -16.86
CA GLU A 210 31.58 -40.70 -16.37
C GLU A 210 31.02 -41.65 -17.44
N GLU A 211 30.09 -41.17 -18.27
CA GLU A 211 29.55 -41.89 -19.43
C GLU A 211 30.52 -41.94 -20.64
N GLY A 212 31.71 -41.35 -20.53
CA GLY A 212 32.74 -41.37 -21.56
C GLY A 212 32.51 -40.41 -22.73
N ILE A 213 31.62 -39.41 -22.58
CA ILE A 213 31.35 -38.41 -23.61
C ILE A 213 32.57 -37.48 -23.78
N ASP A 214 32.90 -37.13 -25.02
CA ASP A 214 34.04 -36.29 -25.32
C ASP A 214 33.87 -34.84 -24.82
N THR A 215 35.00 -34.19 -24.52
CA THR A 215 35.02 -32.85 -23.92
C THR A 215 34.40 -31.77 -24.81
N ASP A 216 34.43 -31.92 -26.14
CA ASP A 216 33.86 -30.93 -27.07
C ASP A 216 32.34 -31.02 -27.10
N THR A 217 31.79 -32.23 -27.00
CA THR A 217 30.35 -32.47 -26.86
C THR A 217 29.82 -31.98 -25.50
N ILE A 218 30.55 -32.25 -24.40
CA ILE A 218 30.19 -31.73 -23.07
C ILE A 218 30.18 -30.21 -23.04
N GLN A 219 31.19 -29.56 -23.64
CA GLN A 219 31.25 -28.10 -23.73
C GLN A 219 30.04 -27.53 -24.48
N ARG A 220 29.65 -28.14 -25.60
CA ARG A 220 28.54 -27.65 -26.42
C ARG A 220 27.20 -27.71 -25.67
N ILE A 221 27.01 -28.75 -24.86
CA ILE A 221 25.76 -28.99 -24.11
C ILE A 221 25.70 -28.16 -22.82
N THR A 222 26.77 -28.19 -22.02
CA THR A 222 26.79 -27.53 -20.71
C THR A 222 27.18 -26.06 -20.76
N GLN A 223 27.72 -25.61 -21.91
CA GLN A 223 28.30 -24.28 -22.13
C GLN A 223 29.47 -23.95 -21.19
N LEU A 224 30.03 -24.96 -20.50
CA LEU A 224 31.22 -24.80 -19.68
C LEU A 224 32.47 -24.67 -20.55
N ARG A 225 33.48 -23.97 -20.06
CA ARG A 225 34.78 -23.88 -20.75
C ARG A 225 35.48 -25.24 -20.69
N LYS A 226 36.19 -25.63 -21.77
CA LYS A 226 36.97 -26.89 -21.81
C LYS A 226 37.91 -27.07 -20.61
N ILE A 227 38.50 -25.97 -20.11
CA ILE A 227 39.39 -25.99 -18.95
C ILE A 227 38.65 -26.42 -17.69
N ASP A 228 37.43 -25.93 -17.49
CA ASP A 228 36.63 -26.25 -16.31
C ASP A 228 36.15 -27.71 -16.37
N ILE A 229 35.75 -28.21 -17.55
CA ILE A 229 35.37 -29.62 -17.77
C ILE A 229 36.54 -30.59 -17.53
N LYS A 230 37.76 -30.20 -17.93
CA LYS A 230 38.95 -31.03 -17.69
C LYS A 230 39.29 -31.17 -16.20
N LYS A 231 38.91 -30.19 -15.38
CA LYS A 231 39.16 -30.16 -13.92
C LYS A 231 38.10 -30.92 -13.09
N LEU A 232 36.91 -31.18 -13.64
CA LEU A 232 35.84 -31.96 -13.00
C LEU A 232 36.19 -33.44 -12.89
#